data_AF-A0A7R7IBJ1-F1
#
_entry.id   AF-A0A7R7IBJ1-F1
#
_cell.length_a   1.000
_cell.length_b   1.000
_cell.length_c   1.000
_cell.angle_alpha   90.00
_cell.angle_beta   90.00
_cell.angle_gamma   90.00
#
_symmetry.space_group_name_H-M   'P 1'
#
loop_
_entity.id
_entity.type
_entity.pdbx_description
1 polymer ?
#
loop_
_entity_poly.entity_id
_entity_poly.type
_entity_poly.pdbx_seq_one_letter_code
_entity_poly.pdbx_strand_id
1 'polypeptide(L)'
;MNILDANMSLYEIENCLEKQCFHSYHDFRIIGDLDLSMDDLECLSYKVKGLRRFAVDLSTYETYKLSLLTACVFKIKKEQEIMGNIYFLRKVYNNLPQHHTRFVMELLKDTLIEYGIATFNIDTKHFNGLFGVLINHAGIPEHLHGNLYDLLDETLQYNEVGLLESKFRKEFVPHLNWWTQYIEEQKMWELFIDCRNLLIDCKSNEFAKEELLKKYHWVSKNLIQNCVKWCNECEYLSQEQRKILV
;
A
#
# COMPACT_ATOMS: atom_id res chain seq x y z
N MET A 1 -2.29 -8.93 -17.17
CA MET A 1 -2.77 -10.29 -17.46
C MET A 1 -3.70 -10.64 -16.32
N ASN A 2 -4.95 -11.06 -16.59
CA ASN A 2 -5.90 -11.36 -15.50
C ASN A 2 -5.53 -12.72 -14.92
N ILE A 3 -5.39 -12.78 -13.60
CA ILE A 3 -5.02 -14.00 -12.88
C ILE A 3 -6.19 -14.63 -12.13
N LEU A 4 -7.28 -13.88 -11.94
CA LEU A 4 -8.53 -14.34 -11.37
C LEU A 4 -9.60 -14.45 -12.48
N ASP A 5 -10.12 -15.65 -12.70
CA ASP A 5 -11.25 -15.87 -13.61
C ASP A 5 -12.58 -15.67 -12.86
N ALA A 6 -13.58 -15.08 -13.53
CA ALA A 6 -14.94 -14.95 -13.02
C ALA A 6 -15.55 -16.29 -12.58
N ASN A 7 -15.14 -17.40 -13.20
CA ASN A 7 -15.57 -18.75 -12.86
C ASN A 7 -14.92 -19.30 -11.60
N MET A 8 -13.81 -18.72 -11.12
CA MET A 8 -13.17 -19.18 -9.88
C MET A 8 -14.10 -18.98 -8.70
N SER A 9 -14.13 -20.01 -7.86
CA SER A 9 -14.67 -19.95 -6.51
C SER A 9 -13.79 -19.07 -5.62
N LEU A 10 -14.35 -18.56 -4.52
CA LEU A 10 -13.57 -17.79 -3.56
C LEU A 10 -12.46 -18.63 -2.91
N TYR A 11 -12.66 -19.95 -2.81
CA TYR A 11 -11.64 -20.89 -2.34
C TYR A 11 -10.46 -20.99 -3.31
N GLU A 12 -10.71 -21.03 -4.62
CA GLU A 12 -9.65 -21.02 -5.64
C GLU A 12 -8.90 -19.68 -5.65
N ILE A 13 -9.61 -18.57 -5.43
CA ILE A 13 -9.00 -17.24 -5.29
C ILE A 13 -8.11 -17.18 -4.04
N GLU A 14 -8.58 -17.66 -2.89
CA GLU A 14 -7.79 -17.73 -1.64
C GLU A 14 -6.49 -18.49 -1.88
N ASN A 15 -6.56 -19.71 -2.44
CA ASN A 15 -5.38 -20.51 -2.77
C ASN A 15 -4.43 -19.83 -3.76
N CYS A 16 -4.95 -19.01 -4.69
CA CYS A 16 -4.14 -18.23 -5.61
C CYS A 16 -3.36 -17.12 -4.87
N LEU A 17 -4.03 -16.42 -3.96
CA LEU A 17 -3.42 -15.38 -3.13
C LEU A 17 -2.37 -15.97 -2.18
N GLU A 18 -2.67 -17.10 -1.53
CA GLU A 18 -1.71 -17.83 -0.69
C GLU A 18 -0.43 -18.17 -1.46
N LYS A 19 -0.59 -18.72 -2.68
CA LYS A 19 0.54 -19.04 -3.54
C LYS A 19 1.35 -17.81 -3.90
N GLN A 20 0.73 -16.65 -4.13
CA GLN A 20 1.46 -15.41 -4.38
C GLN A 20 2.21 -14.91 -3.14
N CYS A 21 1.62 -15.03 -1.94
CA CYS A 21 2.33 -14.70 -0.70
C CYS A 21 3.56 -15.62 -0.48
N PHE A 22 3.44 -16.92 -0.78
CA PHE A 22 4.52 -17.90 -0.53
C PHE A 22 5.53 -18.08 -1.68
N HIS A 23 5.12 -18.03 -2.95
CA HIS A 23 6.06 -18.22 -4.08
C HIS A 23 6.91 -16.97 -4.32
N SER A 24 6.48 -15.82 -3.79
CA SER A 24 7.16 -14.53 -3.91
C SER A 24 8.04 -14.21 -2.70
N TYR A 25 8.60 -15.22 -2.01
CA TYR A 25 9.35 -15.07 -0.74
C TYR A 25 10.45 -13.98 -0.75
N HIS A 26 10.83 -13.43 -1.92
CA HIS A 26 11.77 -12.33 -2.08
C HIS A 26 11.22 -11.06 -2.77
N ASP A 27 9.98 -11.05 -3.25
CA ASP A 27 9.44 -9.94 -4.06
C ASP A 27 8.08 -9.40 -3.58
N PHE A 28 7.35 -10.13 -2.72
CA PHE A 28 6.12 -9.64 -2.09
C PHE A 28 6.45 -8.74 -0.89
N ARG A 29 6.06 -7.46 -0.97
CA ARG A 29 6.41 -6.40 0.00
C ARG A 29 5.19 -5.91 0.75
N ILE A 30 4.16 -5.59 -0.04
CA ILE A 30 2.86 -5.14 0.43
C ILE A 30 1.78 -5.78 -0.41
N ILE A 31 0.58 -5.90 0.15
CA ILE A 31 -0.59 -6.47 -0.56
C ILE A 31 -0.92 -5.67 -1.82
N GLY A 32 -0.71 -4.34 -1.81
CA GLY A 32 -0.90 -3.47 -2.96
C GLY A 32 0.04 -3.74 -4.14
N ASP A 33 1.08 -4.56 -3.96
CA ASP A 33 2.00 -5.00 -5.01
C ASP A 33 1.59 -6.34 -5.65
N LEU A 34 0.50 -6.97 -5.21
CA LEU A 34 -0.05 -8.15 -5.89
C LEU A 34 -0.37 -7.79 -7.35
N ASP A 35 -0.01 -8.68 -8.27
CA ASP A 35 -0.20 -8.50 -9.71
C ASP A 35 -1.65 -8.78 -10.12
N LEU A 36 -2.57 -7.97 -9.57
CA LEU A 36 -4.00 -8.03 -9.81
C LEU A 36 -4.41 -6.90 -10.76
N SER A 37 -5.01 -7.28 -11.88
CA SER A 37 -5.63 -6.36 -12.80
C SER A 37 -6.89 -5.70 -12.21
N MET A 38 -7.40 -4.66 -12.87
CA MET A 38 -8.66 -4.03 -12.47
C MET A 38 -9.84 -5.02 -12.48
N ASP A 39 -9.87 -5.93 -13.46
CA ASP A 39 -10.90 -6.95 -13.60
C ASP A 39 -10.82 -7.99 -12.47
N ASP A 40 -9.60 -8.40 -12.09
CA ASP A 40 -9.36 -9.32 -10.97
C ASP A 40 -9.93 -8.73 -9.67
N LEU A 41 -9.72 -7.44 -9.46
CA LEU A 41 -10.20 -6.72 -8.28
C LEU A 41 -11.72 -6.55 -8.25
N GLU A 42 -12.34 -6.36 -9.41
CA GLU A 42 -13.80 -6.33 -9.53
C GLU A 42 -14.42 -7.70 -9.25
N CYS A 43 -13.82 -8.76 -9.81
CA CYS A 43 -14.19 -10.14 -9.53
C CYS A 43 -14.11 -10.44 -8.02
N LEU A 44 -12.96 -10.18 -7.40
CA LEU A 44 -12.75 -10.39 -5.95
C LEU A 44 -13.77 -9.58 -5.12
N SER A 45 -13.97 -8.30 -5.46
CA SER A 45 -14.93 -7.45 -4.78
C SER A 45 -16.36 -7.99 -4.84
N TYR A 46 -16.77 -8.55 -5.98
CA TYR A 46 -18.08 -9.16 -6.16
C TYR A 46 -18.24 -10.43 -5.31
N LYS A 47 -17.24 -11.33 -5.35
CA LYS A 47 -17.25 -12.59 -4.58
C LYS A 47 -17.28 -12.33 -3.08
N VAL A 48 -16.45 -11.40 -2.59
CA VAL A 48 -16.43 -10.98 -1.18
C VAL A 48 -17.74 -10.31 -0.74
N LYS A 49 -18.40 -9.51 -1.60
CA LYS A 49 -19.74 -8.98 -1.29
C LYS A 49 -20.76 -10.10 -1.06
N GLY A 50 -20.61 -11.23 -1.74
CA GLY A 50 -21.44 -12.43 -1.54
C GLY A 50 -21.34 -13.02 -0.13
N LEU A 51 -20.21 -12.84 0.56
CA LEU A 51 -19.99 -13.34 1.92
C LEU A 51 -20.87 -12.67 2.98
N ARG A 52 -21.46 -11.50 2.69
CA ARG A 52 -22.37 -10.83 3.64
C ARG A 52 -23.55 -11.69 4.08
N ARG A 53 -23.94 -12.68 3.25
CA ARG A 53 -25.00 -13.64 3.58
C ARG A 53 -24.60 -14.60 4.71
N PHE A 54 -23.31 -14.72 5.00
CA PHE A 54 -22.72 -15.59 6.01
C PHE A 54 -22.07 -14.80 7.16
N ALA A 55 -22.45 -13.53 7.37
CA ALA A 55 -21.80 -12.65 8.34
C ALA A 55 -21.84 -13.13 9.81
N VAL A 56 -22.61 -14.19 10.11
CA VAL A 56 -22.74 -14.80 11.44
C VAL A 56 -21.80 -16.01 11.59
N ASP A 57 -21.29 -16.57 10.49
CA ASP A 57 -20.41 -17.73 10.50
C ASP A 57 -18.93 -17.31 10.49
N LEU A 58 -18.31 -17.40 11.66
CA LEU A 58 -16.89 -17.05 11.84
C LEU A 58 -15.95 -17.94 11.02
N SER A 59 -16.32 -19.21 10.77
CA SER A 59 -15.49 -20.13 9.99
C SER A 59 -15.34 -19.68 8.52
N THR A 60 -16.34 -18.99 8.00
CA THR A 60 -16.28 -18.38 6.67
C THR A 60 -15.23 -17.27 6.61
N TYR A 61 -15.02 -16.49 7.68
CA TYR A 61 -13.98 -15.46 7.71
C TYR A 61 -12.58 -16.08 7.76
N GLU A 62 -12.39 -17.14 8.54
CA GLU A 62 -11.11 -17.86 8.61
C GLU A 62 -10.72 -18.46 7.26
N THR A 63 -11.70 -19.01 6.54
CA THR A 63 -11.49 -19.66 5.24
C THR A 63 -11.07 -18.69 4.12
N TYR A 64 -11.47 -17.42 4.21
CA TYR A 64 -11.27 -16.43 3.12
C TYR A 64 -10.53 -15.17 3.58
N LYS A 65 -9.65 -15.32 4.58
CA LYS A 65 -8.95 -14.22 5.27
C LYS A 65 -8.06 -13.38 4.35
N LEU A 66 -7.32 -13.99 3.42
CA LEU A 66 -6.48 -13.26 2.45
C LEU A 66 -7.33 -12.56 1.40
N SER A 67 -8.39 -13.19 0.90
CA SER A 67 -9.33 -12.58 -0.04
C SER A 67 -9.98 -11.35 0.56
N LEU A 68 -10.38 -11.43 1.83
CA LEU A 68 -10.93 -10.30 2.58
C LEU A 68 -9.90 -9.18 2.76
N LEU A 69 -8.70 -9.52 3.21
CA LEU A 69 -7.61 -8.58 3.44
C LEU A 69 -7.22 -7.86 2.14
N THR A 70 -7.05 -8.61 1.05
CA THR A 70 -6.73 -8.11 -0.29
C THR A 70 -7.82 -7.18 -0.80
N ALA A 71 -9.10 -7.58 -0.71
CA ALA A 71 -10.22 -6.75 -1.12
C ALA A 71 -10.26 -5.42 -0.34
N CYS A 72 -9.94 -5.43 0.96
CA CYS A 72 -9.87 -4.22 1.78
C CYS A 72 -8.74 -3.30 1.31
N VAL A 73 -7.52 -3.81 1.13
CA VAL A 73 -6.36 -3.02 0.68
C VAL A 73 -6.62 -2.40 -0.69
N PHE A 74 -7.15 -3.15 -1.64
CA PHE A 74 -7.40 -2.61 -2.99
C PHE A 74 -8.57 -1.63 -3.05
N LYS A 75 -9.57 -1.77 -2.17
CA LYS A 75 -10.60 -0.74 -2.00
C LYS A 75 -10.05 0.57 -1.45
N ILE A 76 -9.01 0.49 -0.62
CA ILE A 76 -8.28 1.65 -0.11
C ILE A 76 -7.38 2.23 -1.21
N LYS A 77 -6.74 1.40 -2.04
CA LYS A 77 -5.91 1.83 -3.16
C LYS A 77 -6.71 2.55 -4.27
N LYS A 78 -7.98 2.20 -4.50
CA LYS A 78 -8.85 2.83 -5.53
C LYS A 78 -9.50 4.12 -5.02
N GLU A 79 -8.95 5.26 -5.45
CA GLU A 79 -9.24 6.61 -4.93
C GLU A 79 -10.63 7.19 -5.17
N GLN A 80 -11.32 6.73 -6.20
CA GLN A 80 -12.52 7.43 -6.69
C GLN A 80 -13.74 7.30 -5.74
N GLU A 81 -13.72 6.38 -4.78
CA GLU A 81 -14.83 6.19 -3.79
C GLU A 81 -14.34 5.90 -2.36
N ILE A 82 -13.13 6.32 -2.00
CA ILE A 82 -12.48 5.89 -0.74
C ILE A 82 -13.29 6.24 0.50
N MET A 83 -13.83 7.46 0.61
CA MET A 83 -14.63 7.84 1.79
C MET A 83 -15.87 6.93 1.95
N GLY A 84 -16.48 6.50 0.84
CA GLY A 84 -17.58 5.52 0.86
C GLY A 84 -17.10 4.13 1.31
N ASN A 85 -15.91 3.71 0.89
CA ASN A 85 -15.32 2.42 1.26
C ASN A 85 -14.88 2.35 2.73
N ILE A 86 -14.27 3.42 3.26
CA ILE A 86 -13.88 3.53 4.68
C ILE A 86 -15.12 3.61 5.56
N TYR A 87 -16.09 4.45 5.19
CA TYR A 87 -17.37 4.49 5.88
C TYR A 87 -18.05 3.13 5.87
N PHE A 88 -17.98 2.40 4.75
CA PHE A 88 -18.49 1.05 4.65
C PHE A 88 -17.77 0.09 5.60
N LEU A 89 -16.42 0.06 5.61
CA LEU A 89 -15.64 -0.80 6.51
C LEU A 89 -15.90 -0.47 7.98
N ARG A 90 -15.97 0.82 8.33
CA ARG A 90 -16.28 1.29 9.68
C ARG A 90 -17.72 0.95 10.08
N LYS A 91 -18.67 1.06 9.16
CA LYS A 91 -20.07 0.67 9.37
C LYS A 91 -20.19 -0.84 9.59
N VAL A 92 -19.45 -1.65 8.84
CA VAL A 92 -19.37 -3.10 9.07
C VAL A 92 -18.78 -3.37 10.45
N TYR A 93 -17.64 -2.76 10.79
CA TYR A 93 -16.98 -2.89 12.09
C TYR A 93 -17.90 -2.53 13.26
N ASN A 94 -18.62 -1.40 13.15
CA ASN A 94 -19.51 -0.90 14.20
C ASN A 94 -20.81 -1.73 14.34
N ASN A 95 -21.24 -2.42 13.28
CA ASN A 95 -22.47 -3.21 13.29
C ASN A 95 -22.23 -4.67 13.70
N LEU A 96 -20.97 -5.10 13.82
CA LEU A 96 -20.64 -6.43 14.34
C LEU A 96 -20.74 -6.45 15.88
N PRO A 97 -21.24 -7.53 16.48
CA PRO A 97 -21.13 -7.74 17.92
C PRO A 97 -19.68 -7.64 18.38
N GLN A 98 -19.43 -7.04 19.55
CA GLN A 98 -18.07 -6.75 20.04
C GLN A 98 -17.14 -7.98 20.04
N HIS A 99 -17.66 -9.17 20.34
CA HIS A 99 -16.89 -10.41 20.33
C HIS A 99 -16.50 -10.84 18.90
N HIS A 100 -17.40 -10.69 17.92
CA HIS A 100 -17.09 -10.91 16.51
C HIS A 100 -16.08 -9.89 15.99
N THR A 101 -16.22 -8.63 16.40
CA THR A 101 -15.27 -7.58 16.03
C THR A 101 -13.87 -7.92 16.52
N ARG A 102 -13.70 -8.33 17.79
CA ARG A 102 -12.40 -8.76 18.31
C ARG A 102 -11.84 -9.95 17.54
N PHE A 103 -12.67 -10.96 17.28
CA PHE A 103 -12.27 -12.13 16.51
C PHE A 103 -11.77 -11.77 15.11
N VAL A 104 -12.51 -10.94 14.35
CA VAL A 104 -12.10 -10.54 13.00
C VAL A 104 -10.80 -9.73 13.02
N MET A 105 -10.60 -8.87 14.02
CA MET A 105 -9.36 -8.09 14.18
C MET A 105 -8.17 -9.00 14.50
N GLU A 106 -8.35 -9.96 15.42
CA GLU A 106 -7.34 -10.97 15.75
C GLU A 106 -7.02 -11.85 14.54
N LEU A 107 -8.05 -12.31 13.82
CA LEU A 107 -7.88 -13.10 12.60
C LEU A 107 -7.06 -12.37 11.54
N LEU A 108 -7.37 -11.10 11.26
CA LEU A 108 -6.61 -10.33 10.26
C LEU A 108 -5.17 -10.08 10.69
N LYS A 109 -4.94 -9.82 11.98
CA LYS A 109 -3.58 -9.72 12.54
C LYS A 109 -2.83 -11.04 12.40
N ASP A 110 -3.44 -12.14 12.79
CA ASP A 110 -2.82 -13.47 12.76
C ASP A 110 -2.54 -13.89 11.32
N THR A 111 -3.41 -13.51 10.38
CA THR A 111 -3.18 -13.67 8.94
C THR A 111 -1.91 -12.94 8.50
N LEU A 112 -1.73 -11.66 8.89
CA LEU A 112 -0.51 -10.93 8.52
C LEU A 112 0.74 -11.67 9.02
N ILE A 113 0.71 -12.19 10.25
CA ILE A 113 1.84 -12.92 10.85
C ILE A 113 2.07 -14.27 10.16
N GLU A 114 1.03 -15.06 9.95
CA GLU A 114 1.04 -16.39 9.34
C GLU A 114 1.67 -16.38 7.94
N TYR A 115 1.34 -15.35 7.15
CA TYR A 115 1.84 -15.20 5.78
C TYR A 115 3.09 -14.32 5.69
N GLY A 116 3.70 -13.92 6.82
CA GLY A 116 4.91 -13.08 6.83
C GLY A 116 4.71 -11.69 6.24
N ILE A 117 3.47 -11.19 6.23
CA ILE A 117 3.09 -9.88 5.72
C ILE A 117 3.41 -8.80 6.76
N ALA A 118 4.04 -7.70 6.32
CA ALA A 118 4.52 -6.64 7.21
C ALA A 118 3.40 -5.98 8.03
N THR A 119 3.58 -5.87 9.35
CA THR A 119 2.67 -5.13 10.24
C THR A 119 3.11 -3.68 10.49
N PHE A 120 4.26 -3.29 9.94
CA PHE A 120 4.86 -1.95 10.08
C PHE A 120 5.05 -1.48 11.54
N ASN A 121 5.13 -2.43 12.48
CA ASN A 121 5.17 -2.17 13.93
C ASN A 121 3.98 -1.33 14.44
N ILE A 122 2.82 -1.42 13.79
CA ILE A 122 1.59 -0.73 14.21
C ILE A 122 0.77 -1.65 15.13
N ASP A 123 0.22 -1.12 16.22
CA ASP A 123 -0.66 -1.88 17.11
C ASP A 123 -2.02 -2.15 16.46
N THR A 124 -2.25 -3.38 16.01
CA THR A 124 -3.48 -3.81 15.35
C THR A 124 -4.63 -4.16 16.31
N LYS A 125 -4.49 -3.98 17.63
CA LYS A 125 -5.56 -4.27 18.62
C LYS A 125 -6.80 -3.40 18.45
N HIS A 126 -6.68 -2.28 17.75
CA HIS A 126 -7.76 -1.32 17.55
C HIS A 126 -7.99 -1.06 16.06
N PHE A 127 -9.23 -0.68 15.71
CA PHE A 127 -9.63 -0.40 14.33
C PHE A 127 -8.65 0.54 13.60
N ASN A 128 -8.26 1.65 14.25
CA ASN A 128 -7.35 2.62 13.63
C ASN A 128 -5.99 2.00 13.30
N GLY A 129 -5.44 1.14 14.18
CA GLY A 129 -4.15 0.51 13.94
C GLY A 129 -4.20 -0.52 12.82
N LEU A 130 -5.21 -1.39 12.80
CA LEU A 130 -5.41 -2.29 11.65
C LEU A 130 -5.61 -1.49 10.37
N PHE A 131 -6.42 -0.43 10.42
CA PHE A 131 -6.66 0.41 9.26
C PHE A 131 -5.37 1.10 8.78
N GLY A 132 -4.52 1.57 9.70
CA GLY A 132 -3.18 2.09 9.39
C GLY A 132 -2.29 1.05 8.69
N VAL A 133 -2.35 -0.22 9.09
CA VAL A 133 -1.65 -1.31 8.38
C VAL A 133 -2.20 -1.51 6.98
N LEU A 134 -3.53 -1.52 6.81
CA LEU A 134 -4.17 -1.66 5.50
C LEU A 134 -3.81 -0.49 4.56
N ILE A 135 -3.70 0.73 5.07
CA ILE A 135 -3.28 1.90 4.29
C ILE A 135 -1.81 1.75 3.84
N ASN A 136 -0.90 1.37 4.74
CA ASN A 136 0.50 1.13 4.36
C ASN A 136 0.60 0.04 3.29
N HIS A 137 -0.24 -1.00 3.38
CA HIS A 137 -0.31 -2.01 2.35
C HIS A 137 -0.92 -1.55 1.02
N ALA A 138 -1.74 -0.50 1.01
CA ALA A 138 -2.24 0.09 -0.23
C ALA A 138 -1.14 0.81 -1.00
N GLY A 139 -0.12 1.30 -0.29
CA GLY A 139 1.00 2.05 -0.86
C GLY A 139 0.59 3.45 -1.33
N ILE A 140 1.58 4.32 -1.58
CA ILE A 140 1.29 5.67 -2.07
C ILE A 140 0.60 5.56 -3.44
N PRO A 141 -0.49 6.31 -3.68
CA PRO A 141 -1.17 6.31 -4.96
C PRO A 141 -0.25 6.72 -6.11
N GLU A 142 -0.27 5.95 -7.21
CA GLU A 142 0.67 6.13 -8.32
C GLU A 142 0.62 7.53 -8.95
N HIS A 143 -0.57 8.14 -9.00
CA HIS A 143 -0.75 9.47 -9.55
C HIS A 143 -0.10 10.58 -8.69
N LEU A 144 0.22 10.30 -7.42
CA LEU A 144 0.92 11.22 -6.51
C LEU A 144 2.44 11.06 -6.54
N HIS A 145 2.96 10.03 -7.22
CA HIS A 145 4.40 9.73 -7.20
C HIS A 145 5.23 10.89 -7.75
N GLY A 146 4.82 11.51 -8.87
CA GLY A 146 5.54 12.66 -9.44
C GLY A 146 5.66 13.83 -8.45
N ASN A 147 4.53 14.26 -7.90
CA ASN A 147 4.48 15.33 -6.90
C ASN A 147 5.34 15.01 -5.66
N LEU A 148 5.36 13.74 -5.24
CA LEU A 148 6.22 13.29 -4.14
C LEU A 148 7.70 13.47 -4.48
N TYR A 149 8.12 13.02 -5.67
CA TYR A 149 9.52 13.09 -6.07
C TYR A 149 9.99 14.53 -6.28
N ASP A 150 9.16 15.38 -6.89
CA ASP A 150 9.45 16.80 -7.06
C ASP A 150 9.66 17.49 -5.70
N LEU A 151 8.74 17.25 -4.76
CA LEU A 151 8.83 17.78 -3.41
C LEU A 151 10.10 17.32 -2.68
N LEU A 152 10.40 16.03 -2.76
CA LEU A 152 11.59 15.45 -2.14
C LEU A 152 12.85 16.03 -2.78
N ASP A 153 12.90 16.18 -4.10
CA ASP A 153 14.08 16.72 -4.78
C ASP A 153 14.35 18.18 -4.43
N GLU A 154 13.32 19.02 -4.42
CA GLU A 154 13.44 20.40 -3.97
C GLU A 154 14.07 20.48 -2.58
N THR A 155 13.62 19.62 -1.67
CA THR A 155 14.11 19.64 -0.28
C THR A 155 15.52 19.09 -0.10
N LEU A 156 16.02 18.26 -1.02
CA LEU A 156 17.42 17.85 -1.03
C LEU A 156 18.36 19.02 -1.28
N GLN A 157 17.95 19.99 -2.10
CA GLN A 157 18.79 21.15 -2.44
C GLN A 157 19.04 22.08 -1.24
N TYR A 158 18.08 22.18 -0.32
CA TYR A 158 18.16 23.09 0.82
C TYR A 158 18.78 22.46 2.07
N ASN A 159 18.95 21.13 2.12
CA ASN A 159 19.53 20.38 3.23
C ASN A 159 18.90 20.66 4.63
N GLU A 160 17.69 21.22 4.66
CA GLU A 160 16.99 21.62 5.88
C GLU A 160 15.81 20.69 6.18
N VAL A 161 15.97 19.83 7.19
CA VAL A 161 14.94 18.88 7.64
C VAL A 161 13.66 19.57 8.11
N GLY A 162 13.77 20.75 8.72
CA GLY A 162 12.60 21.53 9.15
C GLY A 162 11.76 22.07 7.98
N LEU A 163 12.42 22.45 6.87
CA LEU A 163 11.73 22.87 5.65
C LEU A 163 11.03 21.69 4.98
N LEU A 164 11.71 20.53 4.93
CA LEU A 164 11.17 19.26 4.45
C LEU A 164 9.88 18.87 5.20
N GLU A 165 9.90 18.94 6.53
CA GLU A 165 8.73 18.59 7.35
C GLU A 165 7.56 19.56 7.14
N SER A 166 7.83 20.87 7.11
CA SER A 166 6.82 21.90 6.85
C SER A 166 6.18 21.74 5.48
N LYS A 167 6.99 21.52 4.43
CA LYS A 167 6.53 21.31 3.06
C LYS A 167 5.73 20.01 2.94
N PHE A 168 6.21 18.91 3.50
CA PHE A 168 5.47 17.64 3.54
C PHE A 168 4.07 17.82 4.13
N ARG A 169 3.97 18.48 5.28
CA ARG A 169 2.69 18.72 5.97
C ARG A 169 1.75 19.64 5.20
N LYS A 170 2.26 20.65 4.52
CA LYS A 170 1.43 21.68 3.87
C LYS A 170 1.09 21.36 2.42
N GLU A 171 1.97 20.64 1.73
CA GLU A 171 1.88 20.44 0.30
C GLU A 171 1.49 19.00 -0.01
N PHE A 172 2.11 18.00 0.61
CA PHE A 172 1.85 16.60 0.25
C PHE A 172 0.72 15.95 1.07
N VAL A 173 0.71 16.16 2.38
CA VAL A 173 -0.30 15.61 3.30
C VAL A 173 -1.74 15.95 2.88
N PRO A 174 -2.07 17.17 2.41
CA PRO A 174 -3.41 17.48 1.89
C PRO A 174 -3.78 16.70 0.64
N HIS A 175 -2.83 16.19 -0.14
CA HIS A 175 -3.15 15.29 -1.25
C HIS A 175 -3.40 13.85 -0.77
N LEU A 176 -2.84 13.49 0.39
CA LEU A 176 -3.14 12.24 1.08
C LEU A 176 -4.46 12.27 1.87
N ASN A 177 -4.99 13.47 2.15
CA ASN A 177 -6.28 13.90 2.76
C ASN A 177 -6.98 12.97 3.78
N TRP A 178 -7.13 11.68 3.46
CA TRP A 178 -7.81 10.64 4.24
C TRP A 178 -6.86 9.63 4.91
N TRP A 179 -5.58 9.50 4.51
CA TRP A 179 -4.55 8.67 5.17
C TRP A 179 -4.28 9.15 6.60
N THR A 180 -4.24 10.47 6.74
CA THR A 180 -3.62 11.18 7.86
C THR A 180 -4.44 11.12 9.13
N GLN A 181 -5.73 10.80 9.03
CA GLN A 181 -6.62 10.63 10.19
C GLN A 181 -6.48 9.25 10.85
N TYR A 182 -5.85 8.29 10.18
CA TYR A 182 -5.75 6.90 10.65
C TYR A 182 -4.32 6.40 10.82
N ILE A 183 -3.35 7.10 10.21
CA ILE A 183 -1.93 6.85 10.44
C ILE A 183 -1.42 7.92 11.38
N GLU A 184 -0.68 7.49 12.41
CA GLU A 184 0.02 8.41 13.30
C GLU A 184 0.98 9.28 12.48
N GLU A 185 1.00 10.56 12.78
CA GLU A 185 1.79 11.54 12.06
C GLU A 185 3.28 11.18 11.98
N GLN A 186 3.82 10.64 13.07
CA GLN A 186 5.18 10.13 13.13
C GLN A 186 5.43 9.00 12.11
N LYS A 187 4.47 8.11 11.90
CA LYS A 187 4.57 7.01 10.93
C LYS A 187 4.53 7.50 9.49
N MET A 188 3.72 8.52 9.20
CA MET A 188 3.75 9.17 7.88
C MET A 188 5.09 9.85 7.62
N TRP A 189 5.67 10.46 8.65
CA TRP A 189 6.99 11.06 8.55
C TRP A 189 8.09 10.02 8.33
N GLU A 190 8.06 8.88 9.04
CA GLU A 190 8.97 7.75 8.80
C GLU A 190 8.91 7.28 7.34
N LEU A 191 7.71 7.06 6.80
CA LEU A 191 7.51 6.70 5.39
C LEU A 191 8.10 7.75 4.45
N PHE A 192 7.93 9.03 4.76
CA PHE A 192 8.45 10.12 3.92
C PHE A 192 9.98 10.21 3.96
N ILE A 193 10.59 9.98 5.12
CA ILE A 193 12.04 9.84 5.25
C ILE A 193 12.56 8.65 4.44
N ASP A 194 11.86 7.51 4.47
CA ASP A 194 12.20 6.35 3.65
C ASP A 194 12.14 6.67 2.15
N CYS A 195 11.10 7.38 1.70
CA CYS A 195 10.98 7.84 0.32
C CYS A 195 12.12 8.80 -0.06
N ARG A 196 12.51 9.70 0.86
CA ARG A 196 13.66 10.60 0.66
C ARG A 196 14.96 9.83 0.50
N ASN A 197 15.21 8.85 1.36
CA ASN A 197 16.42 8.04 1.30
C ASN A 197 16.47 7.22 0.00
N LEU A 198 15.32 6.65 -0.39
CA LEU A 198 15.17 5.97 -1.68
C LEU A 198 15.52 6.90 -2.85
N LEU A 199 15.04 8.14 -2.85
CA LEU A 199 15.36 9.11 -3.90
C LEU A 199 16.86 9.42 -3.97
N ILE A 200 17.51 9.60 -2.81
CA ILE A 200 18.96 9.84 -2.74
C ILE A 200 19.73 8.66 -3.35
N ASP A 201 19.39 7.43 -2.96
CA ASP A 201 20.04 6.23 -3.50
C ASP A 201 19.78 6.03 -4.99
N CYS A 202 18.57 6.35 -5.47
CA CYS A 202 18.26 6.34 -6.91
C CYS A 202 19.13 7.36 -7.67
N LYS A 203 19.38 8.54 -7.09
CA LYS A 203 20.20 9.60 -7.70
C LYS A 203 21.70 9.36 -7.61
N SER A 204 22.17 8.57 -6.65
CA SER A 204 23.60 8.27 -6.54
C SER A 204 24.09 7.34 -7.66
N ASN A 205 23.17 6.60 -8.31
CA ASN A 205 23.46 5.55 -9.28
C ASN A 205 24.40 4.45 -8.72
N GLU A 206 24.53 4.35 -7.41
CA GLU A 206 25.38 3.35 -6.74
C GLU A 206 24.69 1.99 -6.62
N PHE A 207 23.36 1.97 -6.68
CA PHE A 207 22.55 0.77 -6.48
C PHE A 207 21.80 0.40 -7.74
N ALA A 208 21.88 -0.87 -8.13
CA ALA A 208 20.97 -1.42 -9.14
C ALA A 208 19.54 -1.48 -8.58
N LYS A 209 18.54 -1.46 -9.48
CA LYS A 209 17.12 -1.55 -9.11
C LYS A 209 16.82 -2.76 -8.22
N GLU A 210 17.44 -3.90 -8.48
CA GLU A 210 17.28 -5.13 -7.71
C GLU A 210 17.84 -5.00 -6.28
N GLU A 211 18.86 -4.16 -6.08
CA GLU A 211 19.45 -3.88 -4.76
C GLU A 211 18.59 -2.90 -3.96
N LEU A 212 18.05 -1.87 -4.63
CA LEU A 212 17.07 -0.96 -4.03
C LEU A 212 15.82 -1.71 -3.54
N LEU A 213 15.35 -2.67 -4.36
CA LEU A 213 14.27 -3.58 -3.97
C LEU A 213 14.65 -4.35 -2.69
N LYS A 214 15.88 -4.87 -2.54
CA LYS A 214 16.25 -5.57 -1.29
C LYS A 214 16.37 -4.62 -0.09
N LYS A 215 16.93 -3.42 -0.30
CA LYS A 215 17.16 -2.42 0.76
C LYS A 215 15.86 -1.85 1.32
N TYR A 216 14.91 -1.53 0.45
CA TYR A 216 13.61 -0.94 0.79
C TYR A 216 12.49 -1.98 0.73
N HIS A 217 12.64 -3.10 1.46
CA HIS A 217 11.71 -4.23 1.38
C HIS A 217 10.29 -3.92 1.91
N TRP A 218 10.10 -2.82 2.62
CA TRP A 218 8.81 -2.36 3.16
C TRP A 218 8.12 -1.31 2.27
N VAL A 219 8.79 -0.85 1.22
CA VAL A 219 8.25 0.14 0.26
C VAL A 219 7.67 -0.58 -0.94
N SER A 220 6.55 -0.07 -1.48
CA SER A 220 5.93 -0.59 -2.70
C SER A 220 6.94 -0.73 -3.85
N LYS A 221 6.88 -1.87 -4.54
CA LYS A 221 7.63 -2.11 -5.78
C LYS A 221 7.37 -1.03 -6.83
N ASN A 222 6.11 -0.61 -7.01
CA ASN A 222 5.76 0.42 -7.98
C ASN A 222 6.35 1.79 -7.62
N LEU A 223 6.41 2.14 -6.33
CA LEU A 223 7.04 3.38 -5.88
C LEU A 223 8.54 3.39 -6.18
N ILE A 224 9.25 2.29 -5.92
CA ILE A 224 10.68 2.15 -6.24
C ILE A 224 10.91 2.24 -7.74
N GLN A 225 10.10 1.53 -8.54
CA GLN A 225 10.22 1.53 -10.00
C GLN A 225 9.99 2.90 -10.61
N ASN A 226 8.95 3.60 -10.17
CA ASN A 226 8.62 4.93 -10.66
C ASN A 226 9.68 5.96 -10.21
N CYS A 227 10.28 5.79 -9.03
CA CYS A 227 11.36 6.66 -8.56
C CYS A 227 12.62 6.51 -9.43
N VAL A 228 13.06 5.27 -9.70
CA VAL A 228 14.19 4.99 -10.61
C VAL A 228 13.93 5.57 -12.00
N LYS A 229 12.72 5.36 -12.54
CA LYS A 229 12.33 5.91 -13.84
C LYS A 229 12.39 7.43 -13.86
N TRP A 230 11.82 8.08 -12.85
CA TRP A 230 11.82 9.54 -12.72
C TRP A 230 13.24 10.11 -12.65
N CYS A 231 14.14 9.51 -11.86
CA CYS A 231 15.55 9.94 -11.79
C CYS A 231 16.24 9.87 -13.16
N ASN A 232 16.04 8.79 -13.91
CA ASN A 232 16.62 8.63 -15.25
C ASN A 232 16.09 9.68 -16.24
N GLU A 233 14.81 10.03 -16.17
CA GLU A 233 14.20 11.07 -17.00
C GLU A 233 14.77 12.47 -16.67
N CYS A 234 14.95 12.79 -15.39
CA CYS A 234 15.56 14.05 -14.95
C CYS A 234 17.02 14.18 -15.41
N GLU A 235 17.81 13.11 -15.33
CA GLU A 235 19.20 13.10 -15.82
C GLU A 235 19.26 13.31 -17.34
N TYR A 236 18.40 12.62 -18.10
CA TYR A 236 18.32 12.75 -19.55
C TYR A 236 18.00 14.20 -19.97
N LEU A 237 16.99 14.82 -19.36
CA LEU A 237 16.63 16.22 -19.62
C LEU A 237 17.78 17.18 -19.30
N SER A 238 18.50 16.94 -18.20
CA SER A 238 19.66 17.75 -17.80
C SER A 238 20.80 17.65 -18.82
N GLN A 239 21.01 16.47 -19.42
CA GLN A 239 22.02 16.25 -20.46
C GLN A 239 21.62 16.86 -21.80
N GLU A 240 20.35 16.78 -22.21
CA GLU A 240 19.86 17.42 -23.44
C GLU A 240 19.94 18.94 -23.36
N GLN A 241 19.55 19.55 -22.23
CA GLN A 241 19.66 20.99 -22.03
C GLN A 241 21.12 21.47 -22.15
N ARG A 242 22.09 20.68 -21.66
CA ARG A 242 23.51 20.97 -21.83
C ARG A 242 23.99 20.86 -23.28
N LYS A 243 23.39 20.00 -24.10
CA LYS A 243 23.71 19.87 -25.54
C LYS A 243 23.14 21.01 -26.40
N ILE A 244 22.08 21.67 -25.96
CA ILE A 244 21.46 22.82 -26.66
C ILE A 244 22.22 24.13 -26.37
N LEU A 245 22.96 24.18 -25.25
CA LEU A 245 23.72 25.35 -24.79
C LEU A 245 25.19 25.35 -25.25
N VAL A 246 25.63 24.35 -26.02
CA VAL A 246 26.98 24.22 -26.62
C VAL A 246 26.87 24.34 -28.13
#